data_AF-A0ABD5N076-F1
#
_entry.id   AF-A0ABD5N076-F1
#
_cell.length_a   1.000
_cell.length_b   1.000
_cell.length_c   1.000
_cell.angle_alpha   90.00
_cell.angle_beta   90.00
_cell.angle_gamma   90.00
#
_symmetry.space_group_name_H-M   'P 1'
#
loop_
_entity.id
_entity.type
_entity.pdbx_description
1 polymer ?
#
loop_
_entity_poly.entity_id
_entity_poly.type
_entity_poly.pdbx_seq_one_letter_code
_entity_poly.pdbx_strand_id
1 'polypeptide(L)'
;MNENSTRKITELNIILEELKKDAKDFSGDMIASVYLYFVAGAMSVLFGLQTGWYNRVDMLSGDIIPLSLMIIQIIAGTALVIRGVLLRKKYSRIFRLRKKL
;
A
#
# COMPACT_ATOMS: atom_id res chain seq x y z
N MET A 1 23.85 38.19 -21.87
CA MET A 1 22.60 37.56 -21.40
C MET A 1 21.73 38.64 -20.78
N ASN A 2 20.45 38.74 -21.15
CA ASN A 2 19.53 39.75 -20.62
C ASN A 2 19.15 39.40 -19.17
N GLU A 3 19.12 40.35 -18.23
CA GLU A 3 18.76 40.13 -16.81
C GLU A 3 17.41 39.39 -16.67
N ASN A 4 16.47 39.69 -17.56
CA ASN A 4 15.16 39.07 -17.59
C ASN A 4 15.23 37.56 -17.93
N SER A 5 16.19 37.15 -18.76
CA SER A 5 16.42 35.74 -19.09
C SER A 5 17.03 34.98 -17.92
N THR A 6 17.96 35.61 -17.20
CA THR A 6 18.62 35.01 -16.02
C THR A 6 17.61 34.80 -14.88
N ARG A 7 16.73 35.77 -14.63
CA ARG A 7 15.67 35.67 -13.61
C ARG A 7 14.67 34.55 -13.92
N LYS A 8 14.23 34.42 -15.18
CA LYS A 8 13.37 33.31 -15.63
C LYS A 8 14.01 31.94 -15.45
N ILE A 9 15.32 31.80 -15.71
CA ILE A 9 16.03 30.53 -15.51
C ILE A 9 16.08 30.17 -14.01
N THR A 10 16.32 31.15 -13.14
CA THR A 10 16.31 30.94 -11.69
C THR A 10 14.94 30.51 -11.17
N GLU A 11 13.87 31.18 -11.60
CA GLU A 11 12.49 30.80 -11.24
C GLU A 11 12.15 29.39 -11.73
N LEU A 12 12.56 29.05 -12.96
CA LEU A 12 12.36 27.71 -13.51
C LEU A 12 13.11 26.63 -12.70
N ASN A 13 14.32 26.93 -12.25
CA ASN A 13 15.11 26.02 -11.42
C ASN A 13 14.45 25.78 -10.05
N ILE A 14 13.92 26.83 -9.41
CA ILE A 14 13.19 26.72 -8.14
C ILE A 14 11.98 25.80 -8.31
N ILE A 15 11.15 26.03 -9.34
CA ILE A 15 10.00 25.18 -9.64
C ILE A 15 10.43 23.73 -9.87
N LEU A 16 11.53 23.52 -10.59
CA LEU A 16 12.03 22.17 -10.88
C LEU A 16 12.53 21.44 -9.62
N GLU A 17 13.11 22.17 -8.66
CA GLU A 17 13.51 21.61 -7.37
C GLU A 17 12.32 21.26 -6.48
N GLU A 18 11.31 22.12 -6.41
CA GLU A 18 10.05 21.84 -5.70
C GLU A 18 9.37 20.60 -6.28
N LEU A 19 9.27 20.51 -7.61
CA LEU A 19 8.64 19.37 -8.29
C LEU A 19 9.39 18.05 -8.04
N LYS A 20 10.73 18.11 -7.94
CA LYS A 20 11.55 16.94 -7.56
C LYS A 20 11.28 16.52 -6.12
N LYS A 21 11.12 17.47 -5.20
CA LYS A 21 10.81 17.21 -3.80
C LYS A 21 9.43 16.56 -3.66
N ASP A 22 8.41 17.14 -4.29
CA ASP A 22 7.04 16.60 -4.27
C ASP A 22 6.99 15.19 -4.87
N ALA A 23 7.71 14.95 -5.97
CA ALA A 23 7.80 13.63 -6.57
C ALA A 23 8.49 12.61 -5.63
N LYS A 24 9.47 13.04 -4.84
CA LYS A 24 10.15 12.20 -3.83
C LYS A 24 9.20 11.84 -2.70
N ASP A 25 8.47 12.80 -2.17
CA ASP A 25 7.51 12.59 -1.07
C ASP A 25 6.36 11.69 -1.53
N PHE A 26 5.80 11.95 -2.70
CA PHE A 26 4.79 11.10 -3.34
C PHE A 26 5.27 9.66 -3.54
N SER A 27 6.54 9.47 -3.93
CA SER A 27 7.12 8.12 -4.06
C SER A 27 7.19 7.38 -2.72
N GLY A 28 7.44 8.10 -1.63
CA GLY A 28 7.44 7.58 -0.27
C GLY A 28 6.05 7.12 0.14
N ASP A 29 5.04 7.97 -0.05
CA ASP A 29 3.65 7.69 0.27
C ASP A 29 3.11 6.49 -0.53
N MET A 30 3.45 6.41 -1.82
CA MET A 30 3.11 5.25 -2.64
C MET A 30 3.70 3.96 -2.07
N ILE A 31 4.96 3.97 -1.66
CA ILE A 31 5.61 2.79 -1.07
C ILE A 31 4.94 2.42 0.25
N ALA A 32 4.63 3.40 1.10
CA ALA A 32 3.89 3.18 2.35
C ALA A 32 2.50 2.58 2.09
N SER A 33 1.79 3.07 1.07
CA SER A 33 0.47 2.54 0.69
C SER A 33 0.53 1.06 0.30
N VAL A 34 1.60 0.64 -0.38
CA VAL A 34 1.82 -0.77 -0.75
C VAL A 34 2.02 -1.63 0.50
N TYR A 35 2.78 -1.14 1.49
CA TYR A 35 2.94 -1.84 2.76
C TYR A 35 1.64 -1.90 3.57
N LEU A 36 0.80 -0.87 3.52
CA LEU A 36 -0.52 -0.89 4.17
C LEU A 36 -1.40 -2.02 3.62
N TYR A 37 -1.38 -2.31 2.32
CA TYR A 37 -2.10 -3.47 1.78
C TYR A 37 -1.62 -4.80 2.36
N PHE A 38 -0.31 -4.97 2.52
CA PHE A 38 0.25 -6.18 3.13
C PHE A 38 -0.14 -6.31 4.60
N VAL A 39 -0.03 -5.23 5.38
CA VAL A 39 -0.38 -5.22 6.80
C VAL A 39 -1.89 -5.46 6.99
N ALA A 40 -2.73 -4.72 6.26
CA ALA A 40 -4.18 -4.89 6.32
C ALA A 40 -4.60 -6.31 5.89
N GLY A 41 -3.96 -6.85 4.85
CA GLY A 41 -4.20 -8.22 4.41
C GLY A 41 -3.83 -9.26 5.46
N ALA A 42 -2.64 -9.14 6.07
CA ALA A 42 -2.19 -10.02 7.15
C ALA A 42 -3.11 -9.94 8.38
N MET A 43 -3.49 -8.74 8.80
CA MET A 43 -4.42 -8.51 9.91
C MET A 43 -5.78 -9.15 9.64
N SER A 44 -6.33 -9.01 8.43
CA SER A 44 -7.61 -9.63 8.06
C SER A 44 -7.54 -11.17 8.09
N VAL A 45 -6.43 -11.77 7.68
CA VAL A 45 -6.23 -13.23 7.81
C VAL A 45 -6.17 -13.63 9.28
N LEU A 46 -5.43 -12.89 10.11
CA LEU A 46 -5.33 -13.16 11.55
C LEU A 46 -6.69 -13.05 12.25
N PHE A 47 -7.50 -12.03 11.93
CA PHE A 47 -8.85 -11.91 12.45
C PHE A 47 -9.76 -13.04 11.99
N GLY A 48 -9.59 -13.53 10.75
CA GLY A 48 -10.31 -14.70 10.27
C GLY A 48 -9.98 -15.93 11.12
N LEU A 49 -8.70 -16.22 11.31
CA LEU A 49 -8.24 -17.32 12.17
C LEU A 49 -8.73 -17.18 13.61
N GLN A 50 -8.68 -15.97 14.16
CA GLN A 50 -9.21 -15.65 15.49
C GLN A 50 -10.71 -15.95 15.56
N THR A 51 -11.50 -15.51 14.57
CA THR A 51 -12.94 -15.79 14.47
C THR A 51 -13.21 -17.30 14.50
N GLY A 52 -12.45 -18.09 13.74
CA GLY A 52 -12.55 -19.54 13.75
C GLY A 52 -12.21 -20.15 15.12
N TRP A 53 -11.17 -19.66 15.78
CA TRP A 53 -10.74 -20.19 17.08
C TRP A 53 -11.77 -19.91 18.20
N TYR A 54 -12.29 -18.69 18.26
CA TYR A 54 -13.25 -18.27 19.29
C TYR A 54 -14.61 -18.95 19.12
N ASN A 55 -15.09 -19.11 17.89
CA ASN A 55 -16.41 -19.66 17.59
C ASN A 55 -16.38 -21.15 17.22
N ARG A 56 -15.28 -21.86 17.52
CA ARG A 56 -15.09 -23.26 17.10
C ARG A 56 -16.20 -24.20 17.56
N VAL A 57 -16.76 -23.97 18.76
CA VAL A 57 -17.84 -24.82 19.31
C VAL A 57 -19.13 -24.61 18.53
N ASP A 58 -19.48 -23.36 18.22
CA ASP A 58 -20.68 -23.01 17.45
C ASP A 58 -20.57 -23.50 16.00
N MET A 59 -19.38 -23.40 15.41
CA MET A 59 -19.11 -23.94 14.07
C MET A 59 -19.26 -25.46 14.03
N LEU A 60 -18.80 -26.16 15.07
CA LEU A 60 -18.92 -27.62 15.17
C LEU A 60 -20.34 -28.08 15.50
N SER A 61 -21.16 -27.23 16.12
CA SER A 61 -22.58 -27.51 16.39
C SER A 61 -23.49 -27.19 15.19
N GLY A 62 -22.94 -26.65 14.10
CA GLY A 62 -23.64 -26.43 12.84
C GLY A 62 -24.01 -24.97 12.57
N ASP A 63 -23.59 -24.01 13.41
CA ASP A 63 -23.74 -22.60 13.08
C ASP A 63 -22.75 -22.19 11.99
N ILE A 64 -23.30 -21.89 10.81
CA ILE A 64 -22.52 -21.53 9.62
C ILE A 64 -22.08 -20.07 9.59
N ILE A 65 -22.63 -19.21 10.45
CA ILE A 65 -22.35 -17.77 10.41
C ILE A 65 -20.87 -17.48 10.76
N PRO A 66 -20.31 -18.00 11.87
CA PRO A 66 -18.91 -17.74 12.20
C PRO A 66 -17.94 -18.36 11.19
N LEU A 67 -18.29 -19.53 10.63
CA LEU A 67 -17.54 -20.18 9.56
C LEU A 67 -17.49 -19.28 8.30
N SER A 68 -18.62 -18.70 7.91
CA SER A 68 -18.71 -17.81 6.75
C SER A 68 -17.89 -16.54 6.97
N LEU A 69 -17.97 -15.94 8.17
CA LEU A 69 -17.19 -14.76 8.52
C LEU A 69 -15.68 -15.04 8.49
N MET A 70 -15.24 -16.17 9.05
CA MET A 70 -13.85 -16.61 8.99
C MET A 70 -13.37 -16.70 7.53
N ILE A 71 -14.12 -17.39 6.67
CA ILE A 71 -13.75 -17.59 5.26
C ILE A 71 -13.67 -16.25 4.53
N ILE A 72 -14.68 -15.39 4.70
CA ILE A 72 -14.71 -14.06 4.06
C ILE A 72 -13.50 -13.23 4.47
N GLN A 73 -13.14 -13.21 5.75
CA GLN A 73 -12.00 -12.44 6.25
C GLN A 73 -10.66 -12.96 5.71
N ILE A 74 -10.50 -14.29 5.61
CA ILE A 74 -9.30 -14.90 5.03
C ILE A 74 -9.18 -14.58 3.53
N ILE A 75 -10.29 -14.67 2.78
CA ILE A 75 -10.33 -14.34 1.35
C ILE A 75 -10.02 -12.84 1.14
N ALA A 76 -10.68 -11.97 1.90
CA ALA A 76 -10.47 -10.52 1.82
C ALA A 76 -9.01 -10.16 2.15
N GLY A 77 -8.45 -10.75 3.21
CA GLY A 77 -7.06 -10.55 3.58
C GLY A 77 -6.07 -11.01 2.52
N THR A 78 -6.31 -12.19 1.95
CA THR A 78 -5.50 -12.74 0.85
C THR A 78 -5.58 -11.83 -0.39
N ALA A 79 -6.77 -11.34 -0.74
CA ALA A 79 -6.96 -10.42 -1.85
C ALA A 79 -6.20 -9.09 -1.65
N LEU A 80 -6.16 -8.56 -0.43
CA LEU A 80 -5.38 -7.36 -0.09
C LEU A 80 -3.88 -7.61 -0.26
N VAL A 81 -3.37 -8.75 0.19
CA VAL A 81 -1.96 -9.13 -0.01
C VAL A 81 -1.63 -9.23 -1.50
N ILE A 82 -2.48 -9.90 -2.29
CA ILE A 82 -2.30 -10.01 -3.76
C ILE A 82 -2.28 -8.63 -4.41
N ARG A 83 -3.20 -7.73 -4.02
CA ARG A 83 -3.21 -6.34 -4.51
C ARG A 83 -1.91 -5.62 -4.14
N GLY A 84 -1.39 -5.79 -2.94
CA GLY A 84 -0.09 -5.28 -2.52
C GLY A 84 1.04 -5.75 -3.44
N VAL A 85 1.07 -7.04 -3.81
CA VAL A 85 2.04 -7.60 -4.76
C VAL A 85 1.90 -6.96 -6.15
N LEU A 86 0.67 -6.85 -6.66
CA LEU A 86 0.39 -6.26 -7.97
C LEU A 86 0.82 -4.79 -8.03
N LEU A 87 0.52 -4.01 -6.99
CA LEU A 87 0.93 -2.61 -6.87
C LEU A 87 2.46 -2.49 -6.78
N ARG A 88 3.11 -3.34 -5.97
CA ARG A 88 4.58 -3.39 -5.89
C ARG A 88 5.22 -3.68 -7.25
N LYS A 89 4.63 -4.60 -8.04
CA LYS A 89 5.09 -4.92 -9.39
C LYS A 89 4.88 -3.74 -10.35
N LYS A 90 3.67 -3.16 -10.36
CA LYS A 90 3.30 -2.00 -11.18
C LYS A 90 4.23 -0.81 -10.93
N TYR A 91 4.60 -0.57 -9.68
CA TYR A 91 5.44 0.56 -9.28
C TYR A 91 6.90 0.21 -9.02
N SER A 92 7.34 -0.95 -9.48
CA SER A 92 8.71 -1.47 -9.27
C SER A 92 9.81 -0.50 -9.71
N ARG A 93 9.57 0.31 -10.75
CA ARG A 93 10.51 1.34 -11.21
C ARG A 93 10.73 2.43 -10.16
N ILE A 94 9.66 2.88 -9.49
CA ILE A 94 9.70 3.89 -8.42
C ILE A 94 10.44 3.33 -7.21
N PHE A 95 10.14 2.08 -6.81
CA PHE A 95 10.86 1.39 -5.74
C PHE A 95 12.37 1.26 -6.03
N ARG A 96 12.76 0.96 -7.27
CA ARG A 96 14.17 0.85 -7.67
C ARG A 96 14.87 2.21 -7.65
N LEU A 97 14.20 3.26 -8.11
CA LEU A 97 14.76 4.62 -8.11
C LEU A 97 14.98 5.13 -6.69
N ARG A 98 14.04 4.91 -5.78
CA ARG A 98 14.19 5.27 -4.36
C ARG A 98 15.28 4.47 -3.65
N LYS A 99 15.55 3.22 -4.05
CA LYS A 99 16.66 2.42 -3.49
C LYS A 99 18.04 2.89 -3.95
N LYS A 100 18.11 3.59 -5.09
CA LYS A 100 19.36 4.12 -5.68
C LYS A 100 19.69 5.54 -5.21
N LEU A 101 18.69 6.27 -4.71
CA LEU A 101 18.83 7.55 -4.02
C LEU A 101 19.14 7.31 -2.54
#